data_AF-A0A957IGU5-F1
#
_entry.id   AF-A0A957IGU5-F1
#
_cell.length_a   1.000
_cell.length_b   1.000
_cell.length_c   1.000
_cell.angle_alpha   90.00
_cell.angle_beta   90.00
_cell.angle_gamma   90.00
#
_symmetry.space_group_name_H-M   'P 1'
#
loop_
_entity.id
_entity.type
_entity.pdbx_description
1 polymer ?
#
loop_
_entity_poly.entity_id
_entity_poly.type
_entity_poly.pdbx_seq_one_letter_code
_entity_poly.pdbx_strand_id
1 'polypeptide(L)'
;MSGDMALHGDHFEADGIPLTEFSDSDLNNPYPYQLAEVIVYGTSSEAELARLTTVSPVSTEMNCDDCHFDGGIEDIATGRIETNILTLHDMENADEYPFGHDGPLMNRRPVLCAECHASNALGAPGIADIPNLSEAIHDAHEEEIPNTLDGCYKCHPGPQTQCLRDVMATDHAMDCVDCHGTMETIAENPQPWLNEPRCDNDACHGSAYQQDQALYRMSKEHGGIYCAACHDSPHAIAPSSQPNDSLKFVALQGHNGPLDTCTVCHATQPDGAGPHGTTLPQVTATPTTATPDPYPPNFNYLPTVLDEKN
;
A
#
# COMPACT_ATOMS: atom_id res chain seq x y z
N MET A 1 -8.19 18.28 -8.11
CA MET A 1 -6.90 19.01 -8.05
C MET A 1 -6.09 18.68 -9.30
N SER A 2 -5.21 19.57 -9.76
CA SER A 2 -4.29 19.32 -10.88
C SER A 2 -2.96 20.05 -10.64
N GLY A 3 -1.87 19.55 -11.21
CA GLY A 3 -0.54 20.16 -11.13
C GLY A 3 0.42 19.54 -12.13
N ASP A 4 1.61 20.12 -12.24
CA ASP A 4 2.67 19.64 -13.13
C ASP A 4 3.67 18.77 -12.36
N MET A 5 4.22 17.76 -13.03
CA MET A 5 5.31 16.95 -12.51
C MET A 5 6.66 17.59 -12.83
N ALA A 6 7.62 17.52 -11.91
CA ALA A 6 8.99 17.98 -12.10
C ALA A 6 9.88 16.86 -12.65
N LEU A 7 10.87 17.19 -13.49
CA LEU A 7 11.88 16.22 -13.93
C LEU A 7 12.84 15.91 -12.77
N HIS A 8 12.86 14.64 -12.34
CA HIS A 8 13.75 14.10 -11.33
C HIS A 8 14.72 13.09 -11.96
N GLY A 9 15.82 13.58 -12.51
CA GLY A 9 16.82 12.74 -13.16
C GLY A 9 16.28 12.08 -14.43
N ASP A 10 15.82 10.84 -14.32
CA ASP A 10 15.34 10.00 -15.43
C ASP A 10 13.82 9.81 -15.48
N HIS A 11 13.07 10.40 -14.56
CA HIS A 11 11.60 10.31 -14.51
C HIS A 11 10.97 11.65 -14.12
N PHE A 12 9.65 11.75 -14.25
CA PHE A 12 8.87 12.88 -13.75
C PHE A 12 8.22 12.50 -12.42
N GLU A 13 8.20 13.42 -11.47
CA GLU A 13 7.72 13.22 -10.10
C GLU A 13 6.86 14.40 -9.65
N ALA A 14 5.82 14.12 -8.88
CA ALA A 14 5.04 15.14 -8.18
C ALA A 14 4.82 14.67 -6.74
N ASP A 15 5.43 15.38 -5.80
CA ASP A 15 5.36 15.08 -4.38
C ASP A 15 4.41 16.01 -3.63
N GLY A 16 4.00 15.56 -2.44
CA GLY A 16 3.17 16.36 -1.55
C GLY A 16 1.78 16.64 -2.10
N ILE A 17 1.26 15.74 -2.96
CA ILE A 17 -0.11 15.78 -3.48
C ILE A 17 -1.06 15.56 -2.28
N PRO A 18 -1.83 16.57 -1.83
CA PRO A 18 -2.77 16.38 -0.74
C PRO A 18 -3.93 15.51 -1.23
N LEU A 19 -4.13 14.38 -0.55
CA LEU A 19 -5.21 13.45 -0.80
C LEU A 19 -6.07 13.32 0.45
N THR A 20 -7.34 13.02 0.23
CA THR A 20 -8.28 12.57 1.25
C THR A 20 -9.12 11.47 0.63
N GLU A 21 -9.54 10.51 1.42
CA GLU A 21 -10.40 9.40 1.04
C GLU A 21 -11.83 9.86 0.74
N PHE A 22 -12.20 11.10 1.03
CA PHE A 22 -13.54 11.62 0.76
C PHE A 22 -13.62 12.33 -0.60
N SER A 23 -14.75 12.18 -1.29
CA SER A 23 -15.02 12.93 -2.51
C SER A 23 -15.74 14.24 -2.19
N ASP A 24 -15.58 15.28 -3.02
CA ASP A 24 -16.30 16.55 -2.85
C ASP A 24 -17.84 16.37 -2.82
N SER A 25 -18.34 15.33 -3.48
CA SER A 25 -19.77 14.98 -3.52
C SER A 25 -20.25 14.13 -2.34
N ASP A 26 -19.33 13.53 -1.58
CA ASP A 26 -19.63 12.66 -0.46
C ASP A 26 -18.51 12.72 0.59
N LEU A 27 -18.73 13.57 1.59
CA LEU A 27 -17.79 13.83 2.68
C LEU A 27 -17.95 12.86 3.86
N ASN A 28 -18.87 11.90 3.78
CA ASN A 28 -19.18 10.99 4.89
C ASN A 28 -18.85 9.53 4.58
N ASN A 29 -18.83 9.15 3.31
CA ASN A 29 -18.45 7.80 2.91
C ASN A 29 -17.05 7.79 2.31
N PRO A 30 -16.07 7.12 2.95
CA PRO A 30 -14.73 6.97 2.40
C PRO A 30 -14.76 6.26 1.04
N TYR A 31 -13.97 6.79 0.13
CA TYR A 31 -13.63 6.22 -1.17
C TYR A 31 -12.10 6.22 -1.30
N PRO A 32 -11.41 5.24 -0.68
CA PRO A 32 -9.96 5.28 -0.51
C PRO A 32 -9.17 5.09 -1.80
N TYR A 33 -9.80 4.60 -2.88
CA TYR A 33 -9.12 4.25 -4.14
C TYR A 33 -9.42 5.25 -5.26
N GLN A 34 -9.19 6.53 -4.98
CA GLN A 34 -9.47 7.59 -5.95
C GLN A 34 -8.56 7.51 -7.17
N LEU A 35 -9.07 8.00 -8.30
CA LEU A 35 -8.37 7.96 -9.57
C LEU A 35 -7.57 9.24 -9.80
N ALA A 36 -6.30 9.08 -10.15
CA ALA A 36 -5.45 10.14 -10.67
C ALA A 36 -5.25 9.94 -12.18
N GLU A 37 -5.39 11.03 -12.92
CA GLU A 37 -5.12 11.06 -14.34
C GLU A 37 -3.76 11.71 -14.60
N VAL A 38 -2.90 10.99 -15.32
CA VAL A 38 -1.58 11.45 -15.75
C VAL A 38 -1.61 11.66 -17.25
N ILE A 39 -1.26 12.87 -17.70
CA ILE A 39 -1.25 13.23 -19.12
C ILE A 39 0.13 13.76 -19.47
N VAL A 40 0.69 13.26 -20.56
CA VAL A 40 1.96 13.73 -21.11
C VAL A 40 1.68 14.58 -22.35
N TYR A 41 2.20 15.80 -22.37
CA TYR A 41 2.08 16.72 -23.50
C TYR A 41 3.41 16.95 -24.21
N GLY A 42 3.35 17.16 -25.52
CA GLY A 42 4.51 17.53 -26.33
C GLY A 42 4.94 18.97 -26.08
N THR A 43 6.24 19.17 -25.83
CA THR A 43 6.81 20.47 -25.44
C THR A 43 6.64 21.59 -26.47
N SER A 44 6.47 21.26 -27.76
CA SER A 44 6.38 22.25 -28.84
C SER A 44 4.99 22.43 -29.45
N SER A 45 4.09 21.46 -29.27
CA SER A 45 2.78 21.43 -29.94
C SER A 45 1.60 21.46 -28.97
N GLU A 46 1.84 21.31 -27.66
CA GLU A 46 0.81 21.06 -26.63
C GLU A 46 -0.09 19.85 -26.97
N ALA A 47 0.34 19.01 -27.91
CA ALA A 47 -0.39 17.80 -28.28
C ALA A 47 -0.23 16.77 -27.16
N GLU A 48 -1.35 16.15 -26.77
CA GLU A 48 -1.33 14.99 -25.88
C GLU A 48 -0.57 13.84 -26.56
N LEU A 49 0.43 13.30 -25.85
CA LEU A 49 1.26 12.19 -26.30
C LEU A 49 0.82 10.87 -25.67
N ALA A 50 0.43 10.90 -24.40
CA ALA A 50 -0.02 9.74 -23.66
C ALA A 50 -0.92 10.16 -22.50
N ARG A 51 -1.78 9.22 -22.08
CA ARG A 51 -2.68 9.35 -20.94
C ARG A 51 -2.76 8.03 -20.22
N LEU A 52 -2.79 8.07 -18.89
CA LEU A 52 -3.05 6.92 -18.05
C LEU A 52 -3.90 7.34 -16.85
N THR A 53 -4.75 6.43 -16.38
CA THR A 53 -5.50 6.61 -15.13
C THR A 53 -5.00 5.55 -14.15
N THR A 54 -4.60 5.97 -12.95
CA THR A 54 -4.09 5.08 -11.89
C THR A 54 -4.75 5.40 -10.56
N VAL A 55 -4.62 4.51 -9.59
CA VAL A 55 -5.15 4.71 -8.24
C VAL A 55 -4.16 5.51 -7.40
N SER A 56 -4.68 6.47 -6.65
CA SER A 56 -3.95 7.20 -5.60
C SER A 56 -4.59 6.87 -4.27
N PRO A 57 -4.17 5.76 -3.62
CA PRO A 57 -4.86 5.28 -2.44
C PRO A 57 -4.57 6.17 -1.23
N VAL A 58 -5.59 6.43 -0.43
CA VAL A 58 -5.48 7.19 0.83
C VAL A 58 -6.53 6.68 1.80
N SER A 59 -6.19 6.62 3.08
CA SER A 59 -7.13 6.24 4.13
C SER A 59 -6.66 6.74 5.47
N THR A 60 -7.60 7.16 6.31
CA THR A 60 -7.39 7.43 7.73
C THR A 60 -7.93 6.30 8.62
N GLU A 61 -8.17 5.12 8.06
CA GLU A 61 -8.65 3.96 8.82
C GLU A 61 -7.54 3.50 9.77
N MET A 62 -7.75 3.77 11.06
CA MET A 62 -6.93 3.36 12.18
C MET A 62 -7.87 3.27 13.41
N ASN A 63 -7.97 2.09 14.00
CA ASN A 63 -9.01 1.73 14.96
C ASN A 63 -8.46 1.74 16.40
N CYS A 64 -7.67 2.75 16.76
CA CYS A 64 -7.13 2.89 18.13
C CYS A 64 -8.24 2.95 19.19
N ASP A 65 -9.43 3.37 18.79
CA ASP A 65 -10.62 3.43 19.63
C ASP A 65 -11.16 2.08 20.06
N ASP A 66 -10.74 0.97 19.43
CA ASP A 66 -11.09 -0.37 19.89
C ASP A 66 -10.55 -0.69 21.30
N CYS A 67 -9.44 -0.05 21.70
CA CYS A 67 -8.77 -0.26 22.98
C CYS A 67 -8.59 1.03 23.81
N HIS A 68 -8.33 2.18 23.16
CA HIS A 68 -8.07 3.46 23.84
C HIS A 68 -9.32 4.34 24.02
N PHE A 69 -10.52 3.76 23.99
CA PHE A 69 -11.75 4.46 24.38
C PHE A 69 -11.78 4.77 25.89
N ASP A 70 -12.70 5.63 26.33
CA ASP A 70 -12.86 5.96 27.75
C ASP A 70 -13.20 4.72 28.58
N GLY A 71 -12.32 4.38 29.54
CA GLY A 71 -12.44 3.19 30.37
C GLY A 71 -11.97 1.90 29.70
N GLY A 72 -11.36 1.97 28.50
CA GLY A 72 -10.68 0.83 27.88
C GLY A 72 -9.41 0.44 28.63
N ILE A 73 -8.72 1.43 29.22
CA ILE A 73 -7.63 1.25 30.18
C ILE A 73 -8.08 1.76 31.54
N GLU A 74 -7.74 1.03 32.61
CA GLU A 74 -8.10 1.39 33.99
C GLU A 74 -7.63 2.82 34.31
N ASP A 75 -8.50 3.59 34.97
CA ASP A 75 -8.27 4.98 35.38
C ASP A 75 -8.06 6.01 34.25
N ILE A 76 -8.26 5.65 32.98
CA ILE A 76 -8.14 6.56 31.83
C ILE A 76 -9.51 6.79 31.18
N ALA A 77 -10.03 8.03 31.28
CA ALA A 77 -11.25 8.47 30.61
C ALA A 77 -11.25 9.99 30.40
N THR A 78 -10.55 10.45 29.35
CA THR A 78 -10.36 11.88 29.06
C THR A 78 -11.40 12.47 28.11
N GLY A 79 -12.29 11.66 27.55
CA GLY A 79 -13.32 12.06 26.60
C GLY A 79 -12.88 12.01 25.14
N ARG A 80 -11.62 11.65 24.83
CA ARG A 80 -11.10 11.47 23.47
C ARG A 80 -10.01 10.41 23.43
N ILE A 81 -9.95 9.67 22.33
CA ILE A 81 -9.01 8.56 22.11
C ILE A 81 -7.56 9.07 22.15
N GLU A 82 -7.27 10.16 21.46
CA GLU A 82 -5.90 10.70 21.36
C GLU A 82 -5.38 11.16 22.72
N THR A 83 -6.27 11.66 23.59
CA THR A 83 -5.88 12.11 24.93
C THR A 83 -5.85 10.99 25.94
N ASN A 84 -6.55 9.88 25.71
CA ASN A 84 -6.35 8.63 26.45
C ASN A 84 -4.99 8.02 26.13
N ILE A 85 -4.60 7.98 24.85
CA ILE A 85 -3.26 7.53 24.41
C ILE A 85 -2.16 8.36 25.06
N LEU A 86 -2.25 9.70 25.03
CA LEU A 86 -1.25 10.56 25.66
C LEU A 86 -1.21 10.40 27.19
N THR A 87 -2.35 10.14 27.83
CA THR A 87 -2.39 9.90 29.28
C THR A 87 -1.70 8.58 29.63
N LEU A 88 -1.93 7.52 28.86
CA LEU A 88 -1.24 6.25 29.04
C LEU A 88 0.27 6.40 28.81
N HIS A 89 0.66 7.10 27.74
CA HIS A 89 2.06 7.39 27.45
C HIS A 89 2.74 8.20 28.57
N ASP A 90 2.03 9.17 29.17
CA ASP A 90 2.50 9.89 30.36
C ASP A 90 2.65 8.96 31.57
N MET A 91 1.70 8.04 31.78
CA MET A 91 1.72 7.10 32.91
C MET A 91 2.88 6.11 32.85
N GLU A 92 3.23 5.64 31.64
CA GLU A 92 4.25 4.61 31.44
C GLU A 92 5.65 5.19 31.27
N ASN A 93 5.78 6.34 30.60
CA ASN A 93 7.07 6.78 30.07
C ASN A 93 7.52 8.17 30.56
N ALA A 94 6.76 8.88 31.39
CA ALA A 94 7.10 10.26 31.76
C ALA A 94 8.48 10.41 32.45
N ASP A 95 8.92 9.39 33.19
CA ASP A 95 10.23 9.38 33.84
C ASP A 95 11.40 9.17 32.84
N GLU A 96 11.09 8.77 31.61
CA GLU A 96 12.06 8.47 30.53
C GLU A 96 12.09 9.56 29.45
N TYR A 97 11.34 10.66 29.62
CA TYR A 97 11.30 11.72 28.63
C TYR A 97 12.67 12.35 28.39
N PRO A 98 13.03 12.60 27.12
CA PRO A 98 14.34 13.11 26.77
C PRO A 98 14.55 14.52 27.34
N PHE A 99 15.82 14.91 27.49
CA PHE A 99 16.16 16.23 27.99
C PHE A 99 15.46 17.35 27.19
N GLY A 100 14.86 18.31 27.90
CA GLY A 100 14.09 19.41 27.30
C GLY A 100 12.62 19.06 27.06
N HIS A 101 12.20 17.82 27.36
CA HIS A 101 10.81 17.37 27.30
C HIS A 101 10.21 17.19 28.70
N ASP A 102 10.34 18.20 29.56
CA ASP A 102 9.88 18.13 30.95
C ASP A 102 8.35 18.16 31.09
N GLY A 103 7.83 17.26 31.92
CA GLY A 103 6.43 17.19 32.32
C GLY A 103 5.50 16.50 31.30
N PRO A 104 4.22 16.29 31.69
CA PRO A 104 3.30 15.46 30.93
C PRO A 104 3.00 16.00 29.52
N LEU A 105 3.01 15.14 28.51
CA LEU A 105 2.58 15.40 27.13
C LEU A 105 1.16 15.94 27.08
N MET A 106 0.28 15.50 28.00
CA MET A 106 -1.07 16.05 28.13
C MET A 106 -1.10 17.57 28.36
N ASN A 107 -0.04 18.17 28.91
CA ASN A 107 0.08 19.62 29.09
C ASN A 107 0.75 20.33 27.90
N ARG A 108 1.24 19.57 26.91
CA ARG A 108 2.04 20.05 25.77
C ARG A 108 1.37 19.83 24.42
N ARG A 109 0.10 19.43 24.41
CA ARG A 109 -0.71 19.21 23.20
C ARG A 109 -0.82 20.47 22.31
N PRO A 110 -0.88 20.31 20.98
CA PRO A 110 -0.79 19.06 20.22
C PRO A 110 0.64 18.51 20.20
N VAL A 111 0.75 17.17 20.18
CA VAL A 111 2.04 16.46 20.16
C VAL A 111 2.18 15.76 18.82
N LEU A 112 3.31 15.96 18.14
CA LEU A 112 3.70 15.14 17.00
C LEU A 112 4.62 14.05 17.54
N CYS A 113 4.20 12.79 17.56
CA CYS A 113 5.02 11.68 18.09
C CYS A 113 6.41 11.64 17.43
N ALA A 114 6.46 12.00 16.14
CA ALA A 114 7.69 12.06 15.37
C ALA A 114 8.68 13.18 15.77
N GLU A 115 8.31 14.04 16.73
CA GLU A 115 9.26 14.99 17.35
C GLU A 115 10.31 14.26 18.20
N CYS A 116 9.92 13.16 18.85
CA CYS A 116 10.81 12.31 19.64
C CYS A 116 11.18 11.03 18.87
N HIS A 117 10.20 10.35 18.29
CA HIS A 117 10.39 9.06 17.62
C HIS A 117 10.71 9.25 16.13
N ALA A 118 11.87 8.82 15.65
CA ALA A 118 12.23 9.00 14.24
C ALA A 118 11.19 8.37 13.27
N SER A 119 10.89 9.04 12.16
CA SER A 119 9.95 8.54 11.14
C SER A 119 10.41 8.93 9.73
N ASN A 120 10.85 7.93 8.96
CA ASN A 120 11.25 8.12 7.56
C ASN A 120 10.06 8.53 6.67
N ALA A 121 8.84 8.06 6.97
CA ALA A 121 7.63 8.46 6.24
C ALA A 121 7.35 9.97 6.32
N LEU A 122 7.70 10.60 7.45
CA LEU A 122 7.54 12.04 7.65
C LEU A 122 8.82 12.84 7.41
N GLY A 123 9.94 12.18 7.09
CA GLY A 123 11.25 12.81 7.03
C GLY A 123 11.70 13.42 8.37
N ALA A 124 11.17 12.91 9.48
CA ALA A 124 11.43 13.41 10.82
C ALA A 124 12.57 12.59 11.46
N PRO A 125 13.70 13.23 11.83
CA PRO A 125 14.87 12.51 12.34
C PRO A 125 14.70 12.00 13.78
N GLY A 126 13.70 12.51 14.53
CA GLY A 126 13.52 12.20 15.95
C GLY A 126 14.68 12.65 16.83
N ILE A 127 14.74 12.09 18.03
CA ILE A 127 15.81 12.29 19.01
C ILE A 127 16.69 11.04 19.04
N ALA A 128 18.01 11.22 19.14
CA ALA A 128 18.94 10.10 19.23
C ALA A 128 18.66 9.25 20.48
N ASP A 129 18.88 7.94 20.35
CA ASP A 129 18.68 6.94 21.40
C ASP A 129 17.22 6.75 21.88
N ILE A 130 16.25 7.36 21.18
CA ILE A 130 14.81 7.07 21.32
C ILE A 130 14.41 6.09 20.21
N PRO A 131 13.60 5.05 20.50
CA PRO A 131 13.14 4.11 19.49
C PRO A 131 12.43 4.85 18.36
N ASN A 132 12.59 4.36 17.13
CA ASN A 132 11.89 4.93 15.99
C ASN A 132 10.36 4.70 16.13
N LEU A 133 9.54 5.46 15.40
CA LEU A 133 8.08 5.40 15.60
C LEU A 133 7.50 4.01 15.29
N SER A 134 8.07 3.27 14.35
CA SER A 134 7.64 1.90 14.08
C SER A 134 7.94 1.01 15.26
N GLU A 135 9.18 1.03 15.76
CA GLU A 135 9.61 0.28 16.94
C GLU A 135 8.73 0.60 18.15
N ALA A 136 8.58 1.87 18.52
CA ALA A 136 7.81 2.28 19.69
C ALA A 136 6.32 1.85 19.63
N ILE A 137 5.71 1.84 18.44
CA ILE A 137 4.32 1.39 18.28
C ILE A 137 4.23 -0.12 18.26
N HIS A 138 5.09 -0.82 17.51
CA HIS A 138 4.97 -2.27 17.39
C HIS A 138 5.34 -3.00 18.69
N ASP A 139 6.42 -2.58 19.35
CA ASP A 139 6.88 -3.13 20.64
C ASP A 139 5.82 -2.96 21.74
N ALA A 140 5.19 -1.78 21.81
CA ALA A 140 4.14 -1.52 22.80
C ALA A 140 2.84 -2.33 22.57
N HIS A 141 2.64 -2.92 21.38
CA HIS A 141 1.40 -3.63 21.03
C HIS A 141 1.60 -5.12 20.72
N GLU A 142 2.83 -5.64 20.76
CA GLU A 142 3.12 -7.01 20.32
C GLU A 142 2.48 -8.10 21.20
N GLU A 143 2.28 -7.83 22.50
CA GLU A 143 1.60 -8.73 23.43
C GLU A 143 0.08 -8.54 23.44
N GLU A 144 -0.42 -7.38 22.95
CA GLU A 144 -1.83 -6.99 23.01
C GLU A 144 -2.58 -7.30 21.71
N ILE A 145 -1.89 -7.26 20.58
CA ILE A 145 -2.47 -7.42 19.24
C ILE A 145 -1.94 -8.71 18.59
N PRO A 146 -2.82 -9.62 18.13
CA PRO A 146 -2.37 -10.85 17.49
C PRO A 146 -1.71 -10.58 16.14
N ASN A 147 -0.67 -11.37 15.82
CA ASN A 147 -0.02 -11.38 14.52
C ASN A 147 -0.92 -12.04 13.45
N THR A 148 -1.97 -11.33 13.03
CA THR A 148 -2.91 -11.71 11.98
C THR A 148 -3.29 -10.48 11.16
N LEU A 149 -3.84 -10.70 9.95
CA LEU A 149 -4.37 -9.61 9.12
C LEU A 149 -5.31 -8.65 9.89
N ASP A 150 -6.25 -9.20 10.66
CA ASP A 150 -7.19 -8.42 11.47
C ASP A 150 -6.49 -7.63 12.59
N GLY A 151 -5.39 -8.15 13.15
CA GLY A 151 -4.55 -7.45 14.11
C GLY A 151 -3.83 -6.27 13.49
N CYS A 152 -3.19 -6.47 12.33
CA CYS A 152 -2.53 -5.40 11.58
C CYS A 152 -3.53 -4.29 11.20
N TYR A 153 -4.76 -4.65 10.83
CA TYR A 153 -5.85 -3.72 10.52
C TYR A 153 -6.42 -2.94 11.72
N LYS A 154 -5.96 -3.20 12.94
CA LYS A 154 -6.24 -2.29 14.07
C LYS A 154 -5.51 -0.96 13.93
N CYS A 155 -4.33 -0.97 13.32
CA CYS A 155 -3.47 0.22 13.22
C CYS A 155 -3.24 0.68 11.77
N HIS A 156 -3.25 -0.25 10.82
CA HIS A 156 -3.06 0.02 9.40
C HIS A 156 -4.39 0.00 8.64
N PRO A 157 -4.50 0.69 7.50
CA PRO A 157 -5.76 0.79 6.77
C PRO A 157 -6.37 -0.55 6.31
N GLY A 158 -7.39 -0.95 7.06
CA GLY A 158 -8.30 -2.07 6.84
C GLY A 158 -9.21 -2.21 8.08
N PRO A 159 -10.27 -3.03 8.06
CA PRO A 159 -10.68 -3.99 7.03
C PRO A 159 -11.50 -3.40 5.86
N GLN A 160 -11.83 -2.10 5.87
CA GLN A 160 -12.59 -1.48 4.77
C GLN A 160 -11.69 -1.09 3.61
N THR A 161 -10.57 -0.44 3.91
CA THR A 161 -9.62 0.07 2.92
C THR A 161 -8.83 -1.05 2.26
N GLN A 162 -8.62 -2.18 2.93
CA GLN A 162 -7.92 -3.35 2.39
C GLN A 162 -6.70 -2.97 1.55
N CYS A 163 -5.72 -2.27 2.17
CA CYS A 163 -4.53 -1.84 1.44
C CYS A 163 -3.83 -3.03 0.76
N LEU A 164 -3.78 -4.18 1.43
CA LEU A 164 -3.39 -5.47 0.86
C LEU A 164 -4.57 -6.09 0.09
N ARG A 165 -4.44 -6.11 -1.24
CA ARG A 165 -5.50 -6.49 -2.18
C ARG A 165 -4.95 -7.05 -3.49
N ASP A 166 -3.72 -7.53 -3.48
CA ASP A 166 -3.02 -8.05 -4.65
C ASP A 166 -3.19 -9.56 -4.83
N VAL A 167 -2.61 -10.09 -5.91
CA VAL A 167 -2.68 -11.52 -6.23
C VAL A 167 -2.00 -12.42 -5.18
N MET A 168 -1.11 -11.90 -4.34
CA MET A 168 -0.52 -12.67 -3.23
C MET A 168 -1.59 -12.91 -2.17
N ALA A 169 -2.38 -11.89 -1.85
CA ALA A 169 -3.51 -12.03 -0.94
C ALA A 169 -4.65 -12.87 -1.53
N THR A 170 -5.05 -12.62 -2.78
CA THR A 170 -6.26 -13.24 -3.34
C THR A 170 -6.04 -14.69 -3.78
N ASP A 171 -4.89 -15.01 -4.38
CA ASP A 171 -4.67 -16.30 -5.04
C ASP A 171 -3.72 -17.20 -4.24
N HIS A 172 -2.94 -16.61 -3.32
CA HIS A 172 -1.98 -17.33 -2.49
C HIS A 172 -2.27 -17.26 -0.99
N ALA A 173 -3.35 -16.56 -0.59
CA ALA A 173 -3.78 -16.42 0.81
C ALA A 173 -2.67 -15.87 1.73
N MET A 174 -1.79 -15.03 1.19
CA MET A 174 -0.76 -14.34 1.96
C MET A 174 -1.34 -13.12 2.66
N ASP A 175 -0.85 -12.82 3.86
CA ASP A 175 -1.19 -11.62 4.60
C ASP A 175 0.05 -10.76 4.94
N CYS A 176 -0.14 -9.77 5.81
CA CYS A 176 0.94 -8.86 6.23
C CYS A 176 2.11 -9.63 6.87
N VAL A 177 1.82 -10.68 7.64
CA VAL A 177 2.78 -11.43 8.45
C VAL A 177 3.67 -12.30 7.57
N ASP A 178 3.14 -12.83 6.45
CA ASP A 178 3.92 -13.63 5.50
C ASP A 178 5.08 -12.85 4.86
N CYS A 179 4.94 -11.52 4.76
CA CYS A 179 5.94 -10.63 4.16
C CYS A 179 6.75 -9.85 5.20
N HIS A 180 6.07 -9.22 6.17
CA HIS A 180 6.69 -8.32 7.16
C HIS A 180 7.13 -9.04 8.44
N GLY A 181 6.59 -10.23 8.71
CA GLY A 181 6.81 -10.94 9.98
C GLY A 181 5.86 -10.49 11.09
N THR A 182 6.21 -10.84 12.32
CA THR A 182 5.45 -10.46 13.53
C THR A 182 5.67 -9.00 13.92
N MET A 183 4.85 -8.47 14.83
CA MET A 183 5.06 -7.15 15.45
C MET A 183 6.49 -7.01 16.01
N GLU A 184 6.99 -8.02 16.73
CA GLU A 184 8.40 -8.13 17.19
C GLU A 184 9.39 -7.95 16.02
N THR A 185 9.17 -8.67 14.90
CA THR A 185 10.04 -8.58 13.71
C THR A 185 10.03 -7.19 13.10
N ILE A 186 8.86 -6.54 13.07
CA ILE A 186 8.69 -5.20 12.52
C ILE A 186 9.32 -4.15 13.45
N ALA A 187 9.24 -4.34 14.76
CA ALA A 187 9.85 -3.45 15.75
C ALA A 187 11.38 -3.40 15.62
N GLU A 188 12.00 -4.52 15.24
CA GLU A 188 13.45 -4.62 15.02
C GLU A 188 13.95 -3.88 13.77
N ASN A 189 13.06 -3.36 12.89
CA ASN A 189 13.49 -2.67 11.67
C ASN A 189 14.03 -1.25 12.00
N PRO A 190 15.34 -0.98 11.85
CA PRO A 190 15.90 0.31 12.18
C PRO A 190 15.59 1.38 11.11
N GLN A 191 15.09 0.98 9.95
CA GLN A 191 14.83 1.87 8.81
C GLN A 191 13.46 1.58 8.14
N PRO A 192 12.33 1.69 8.87
CA PRO A 192 11.00 1.53 8.27
C PRO A 192 10.81 2.50 7.09
N TRP A 193 10.04 2.12 6.07
CA TRP A 193 9.82 2.87 4.82
C TRP A 193 11.02 2.99 3.88
N LEU A 194 12.22 2.61 4.33
CA LEU A 194 13.46 2.58 3.53
C LEU A 194 14.01 1.15 3.38
N ASN A 195 13.60 0.24 4.25
CA ASN A 195 13.91 -1.17 4.24
C ASN A 195 12.61 -1.96 4.39
N GLU A 196 12.15 -2.56 3.29
CA GLU A 196 10.86 -3.25 3.17
C GLU A 196 11.05 -4.69 2.66
N PRO A 197 10.04 -5.56 2.81
CA PRO A 197 10.11 -6.94 2.33
C PRO A 197 10.53 -7.03 0.85
N ARG A 198 11.47 -7.93 0.58
CA ARG A 198 12.04 -8.10 -0.76
C ARG A 198 11.41 -9.26 -1.49
N CYS A 199 11.01 -9.03 -2.74
CA CYS A 199 10.43 -10.05 -3.61
C CYS A 199 11.46 -11.09 -4.07
N ASP A 200 12.74 -10.71 -4.12
CA ASP A 200 13.86 -11.55 -4.59
C ASP A 200 14.45 -12.47 -3.52
N ASN A 201 13.85 -12.51 -2.33
CA ASN A 201 14.18 -13.48 -1.29
C ASN A 201 13.86 -14.91 -1.76
N ASP A 202 14.65 -15.89 -1.30
CA ASP A 202 14.50 -17.30 -1.68
C ASP A 202 13.16 -17.93 -1.25
N ALA A 203 12.53 -17.40 -0.20
CA ALA A 203 11.20 -17.81 0.23
C ALA A 203 10.08 -17.24 -0.66
N CYS A 204 10.41 -16.28 -1.53
CA CYS A 204 9.52 -15.59 -2.44
C CYS A 204 9.86 -15.97 -3.89
N HIS A 205 10.20 -15.00 -4.74
CA HIS A 205 10.48 -15.24 -6.17
C HIS A 205 11.95 -15.57 -6.46
N GLY A 206 12.85 -15.36 -5.49
CA GLY A 206 14.27 -15.66 -5.61
C GLY A 206 15.02 -14.80 -6.63
N SER A 207 16.25 -15.21 -6.92
CA SER A 207 17.23 -14.39 -7.65
C SER A 207 16.85 -14.02 -9.09
N ALA A 208 15.84 -14.66 -9.68
CA ALA A 208 15.34 -14.33 -11.02
C ALA A 208 14.55 -13.00 -11.06
N TYR A 209 14.20 -12.46 -9.88
CA TYR A 209 13.37 -11.26 -9.71
C TYR A 209 14.10 -10.19 -8.88
N GLN A 210 15.43 -10.15 -9.01
CA GLN A 210 16.31 -9.25 -8.24
C GLN A 210 15.86 -7.79 -8.31
N GLN A 211 15.74 -7.17 -7.13
CA GLN A 211 15.50 -5.75 -6.98
C GLN A 211 16.84 -5.01 -6.90
N ASP A 212 17.08 -4.04 -7.78
CA ASP A 212 18.33 -3.27 -7.83
C ASP A 212 18.39 -2.14 -6.79
N GLN A 213 17.26 -1.85 -6.12
CA GLN A 213 17.15 -0.91 -5.01
C GLN A 213 16.65 -1.62 -3.75
N ALA A 214 16.71 -0.92 -2.60
CA ALA A 214 16.16 -1.43 -1.34
C ALA A 214 14.63 -1.62 -1.41
N LEU A 215 13.94 -0.76 -2.16
CA LEU A 215 12.49 -0.75 -2.26
C LEU A 215 12.03 -1.22 -3.65
N TYR A 216 11.01 -2.09 -3.68
CA TYR A 216 10.35 -2.53 -4.91
C TYR A 216 9.91 -1.36 -5.81
N ARG A 217 9.29 -0.32 -5.22
CA ARG A 217 8.77 0.83 -5.98
C ARG A 217 9.87 1.63 -6.71
N MET A 218 11.10 1.53 -6.23
CA MET A 218 12.26 2.20 -6.81
C MET A 218 13.08 1.28 -7.71
N SER A 219 12.82 -0.03 -7.64
CA SER A 219 13.59 -1.02 -8.38
C SER A 219 13.19 -1.04 -9.84
N LYS A 220 14.18 -1.24 -10.70
CA LYS A 220 14.05 -1.26 -12.16
C LYS A 220 14.62 -2.54 -12.71
N GLU A 221 14.01 -3.02 -13.79
CA GLU A 221 14.54 -4.13 -14.55
C GLU A 221 14.41 -3.84 -16.06
N HIS A 222 13.75 -4.71 -16.82
CA HIS A 222 13.67 -4.70 -18.28
C HIS A 222 13.59 -3.29 -18.91
N GLY A 223 14.69 -2.88 -19.56
CA GLY A 223 14.77 -1.57 -20.23
C GLY A 223 14.83 -0.35 -19.31
N GLY A 224 15.15 -0.53 -18.03
CA GLY A 224 15.15 0.53 -17.01
C GLY A 224 13.75 0.90 -16.51
N ILE A 225 12.76 0.05 -16.76
CA ILE A 225 11.38 0.28 -16.33
C ILE A 225 11.21 -0.16 -14.87
N TYR A 226 10.54 0.68 -14.08
CA TYR A 226 10.22 0.38 -12.69
C TYR A 226 9.35 -0.89 -12.59
N CYS A 227 9.60 -1.73 -11.59
CA CYS A 227 8.79 -2.93 -11.34
C CYS A 227 7.30 -2.56 -11.25
N ALA A 228 6.98 -1.47 -10.55
CA ALA A 228 5.61 -0.98 -10.37
C ALA A 228 4.91 -0.52 -11.66
N ALA A 229 5.66 -0.19 -12.71
CA ALA A 229 5.06 0.13 -14.01
C ALA A 229 4.51 -1.12 -14.72
N CYS A 230 5.16 -2.28 -14.52
CA CYS A 230 4.70 -3.56 -15.08
C CYS A 230 3.73 -4.29 -14.16
N HIS A 231 3.93 -4.20 -12.85
CA HIS A 231 3.27 -5.06 -11.85
C HIS A 231 2.30 -4.31 -10.92
N ASP A 232 2.22 -2.97 -10.97
CA ASP A 232 1.52 -2.10 -10.01
C ASP A 232 2.25 -1.88 -8.68
N SER A 233 1.68 -1.05 -7.80
CA SER A 233 2.23 -0.68 -6.50
C SER A 233 2.30 -1.88 -5.55
N PRO A 234 3.22 -1.86 -4.55
CA PRO A 234 3.16 -2.79 -3.43
C PRO A 234 1.74 -2.90 -2.85
N HIS A 235 1.36 -4.09 -2.41
CA HIS A 235 0.03 -4.42 -1.87
C HIS A 235 -1.13 -4.36 -2.87
N ALA A 236 -0.88 -3.93 -4.12
CA ALA A 236 -1.85 -3.90 -5.21
C ALA A 236 -1.30 -4.56 -6.50
N ILE A 237 -0.29 -5.43 -6.37
CA ILE A 237 0.31 -6.15 -7.49
C ILE A 237 -0.77 -6.81 -8.36
N ALA A 238 -0.73 -6.52 -9.64
CA ALA A 238 -1.75 -6.94 -10.58
C ALA A 238 -1.76 -8.48 -10.78
N PRO A 239 -2.95 -9.09 -10.96
CA PRO A 239 -4.27 -8.47 -10.82
C PRO A 239 -4.63 -8.21 -9.35
N SER A 240 -5.24 -7.06 -9.07
CA SER A 240 -5.79 -6.74 -7.75
C SER A 240 -7.29 -7.07 -7.67
N SER A 241 -7.79 -7.32 -6.45
CA SER A 241 -9.24 -7.43 -6.17
C SER A 241 -10.00 -6.11 -6.30
N GLN A 242 -9.32 -4.96 -6.36
CA GLN A 242 -9.93 -3.65 -6.56
C GLN A 242 -10.00 -3.30 -8.07
N PRO A 243 -11.21 -3.19 -8.67
CA PRO A 243 -11.38 -2.88 -10.09
C PRO A 243 -10.65 -1.63 -10.60
N ASN A 244 -10.51 -0.59 -9.77
CA ASN A 244 -9.86 0.65 -10.18
C ASN A 244 -8.37 0.46 -10.53
N ASP A 245 -7.67 -0.46 -9.86
CA ASP A 245 -6.25 -0.76 -10.17
C ASP A 245 -6.11 -1.37 -11.57
N SER A 246 -7.15 -2.06 -12.05
CA SER A 246 -7.17 -2.72 -13.36
C SER A 246 -7.27 -1.74 -14.55
N LEU A 247 -7.75 -0.51 -14.31
CA LEU A 247 -8.06 0.45 -15.38
C LEU A 247 -6.84 0.75 -16.26
N LYS A 248 -5.66 0.90 -15.65
CA LYS A 248 -4.42 1.19 -16.38
C LYS A 248 -3.98 0.04 -17.27
N PHE A 249 -4.07 -1.20 -16.78
CA PHE A 249 -3.66 -2.39 -17.54
C PHE A 249 -4.61 -2.64 -18.71
N VAL A 250 -5.92 -2.53 -18.47
CA VAL A 250 -6.91 -2.67 -19.55
C VAL A 250 -6.72 -1.59 -20.61
N ALA A 251 -6.42 -0.34 -20.23
CA ALA A 251 -6.13 0.72 -21.19
C ALA A 251 -4.87 0.47 -22.02
N LEU A 252 -3.83 -0.13 -21.42
CA LEU A 252 -2.55 -0.38 -22.09
C LEU A 252 -2.57 -1.61 -22.99
N GLN A 253 -3.07 -2.75 -22.48
CA GLN A 253 -2.97 -4.06 -23.17
C GLN A 253 -4.31 -4.74 -23.48
N GLY A 254 -5.44 -4.14 -23.08
CA GLY A 254 -6.77 -4.68 -23.34
C GLY A 254 -7.25 -5.77 -22.37
N HIS A 255 -6.45 -6.11 -21.36
CA HIS A 255 -6.80 -7.02 -20.28
C HIS A 255 -6.15 -6.63 -18.95
N ASN A 256 -6.66 -7.18 -17.85
CA ASN A 256 -6.08 -7.01 -16.53
C ASN A 256 -4.86 -7.93 -16.31
N GLY A 257 -4.07 -7.63 -15.29
CA GLY A 257 -2.85 -8.36 -14.91
C GLY A 257 -1.58 -7.56 -15.22
N PRO A 258 -0.41 -8.09 -14.81
CA PRO A 258 0.87 -7.47 -15.13
C PRO A 258 1.03 -7.24 -16.63
N LEU A 259 1.80 -6.23 -17.02
CA LEU A 259 2.07 -5.98 -18.44
C LEU A 259 2.85 -7.17 -19.05
N ASP A 260 2.21 -7.87 -19.99
CA ASP A 260 2.80 -8.96 -20.76
C ASP A 260 2.70 -8.74 -22.28
N THR A 261 1.97 -7.71 -22.71
CA THR A 261 1.85 -7.30 -24.11
C THR A 261 3.01 -6.39 -24.50
N CYS A 262 4.04 -6.96 -25.16
CA CYS A 262 5.28 -6.25 -25.48
C CYS A 262 5.07 -4.97 -26.31
N THR A 263 4.03 -4.92 -27.13
CA THR A 263 3.73 -3.76 -28.00
C THR A 263 3.16 -2.55 -27.24
N VAL A 264 2.94 -2.66 -25.93
CA VAL A 264 2.68 -1.51 -25.06
C VAL A 264 3.88 -0.55 -25.05
N CYS A 265 5.09 -1.10 -25.04
CA CYS A 265 6.34 -0.32 -24.98
C CYS A 265 7.15 -0.40 -26.28
N HIS A 266 7.10 -1.52 -27.00
CA HIS A 266 7.86 -1.73 -28.22
C HIS A 266 7.03 -1.40 -29.46
N ALA A 267 7.66 -0.74 -30.45
CA ALA A 267 7.00 -0.43 -31.72
C ALA A 267 6.55 -1.68 -32.51
N THR A 268 7.24 -2.81 -32.31
CA THR A 268 6.93 -4.11 -32.91
C THR A 268 7.20 -5.21 -31.89
N GLN A 269 6.56 -6.37 -32.07
CA GLN A 269 6.80 -7.55 -31.23
C GLN A 269 8.28 -7.98 -31.28
N PRO A 270 8.99 -8.03 -30.15
CA PRO A 270 10.35 -8.58 -30.11
C PRO A 270 10.37 -10.10 -30.25
N ASP A 271 11.46 -10.63 -30.82
CA ASP A 271 11.70 -12.08 -31.00
C ASP A 271 12.28 -12.76 -29.74
N GLY A 272 12.73 -11.98 -28.75
CA GLY A 272 13.38 -12.47 -27.52
C GLY A 272 12.41 -12.68 -26.36
N ALA A 273 12.89 -13.34 -25.30
CA ALA A 273 12.17 -13.41 -24.04
C ALA A 273 12.09 -12.02 -23.39
N GLY A 274 10.95 -11.76 -22.74
CA GLY A 274 10.71 -10.61 -21.89
C GLY A 274 11.36 -10.75 -20.50
N PRO A 275 11.00 -9.85 -19.56
CA PRO A 275 11.45 -9.90 -18.17
C PRO A 275 11.22 -11.29 -17.55
N HIS A 276 12.12 -11.72 -16.66
CA HIS A 276 12.04 -13.01 -15.96
C HIS A 276 11.89 -14.25 -16.87
N GLY A 277 12.36 -14.15 -18.12
CA GLY A 277 12.26 -15.25 -19.08
C GLY A 277 10.85 -15.48 -19.62
N THR A 278 9.94 -14.51 -19.45
CA THR A 278 8.60 -14.55 -20.03
C THR A 278 8.70 -14.70 -21.55
N THR A 279 8.28 -15.85 -22.06
CA THR A 279 8.08 -16.04 -23.49
C THR A 279 6.63 -15.74 -23.79
N LEU A 280 6.35 -15.05 -24.91
CA LEU A 280 4.99 -14.91 -25.41
C LEU A 280 4.26 -16.25 -25.33
N PRO A 281 2.96 -16.27 -24.98
CA PRO A 281 2.13 -17.43 -25.25
C PRO A 281 2.38 -17.82 -26.70
N GLN A 282 2.95 -19.00 -26.94
CA GLN A 282 3.03 -19.53 -28.29
C GLN A 282 1.60 -19.54 -28.78
N VAL A 283 1.28 -18.71 -29.77
CA VAL A 283 0.04 -18.84 -30.52
C VAL A 283 0.18 -20.16 -31.27
N THR A 284 -0.10 -21.27 -30.59
CA THR A 284 -0.36 -22.53 -31.25
C THR A 284 -1.65 -22.29 -31.98
N ALA A 285 -1.53 -21.85 -33.23
CA ALA A 285 -2.60 -21.84 -34.21
C ALA A 285 -2.99 -23.31 -34.45
N THR A 286 -3.71 -23.88 -33.50
CA THR A 286 -4.53 -25.05 -33.75
C THR A 286 -5.84 -24.47 -34.25
N PRO A 287 -6.23 -24.66 -35.52
CA PRO A 287 -7.53 -24.26 -35.99
C PRO A 287 -8.55 -25.16 -35.30
N THR A 288 -9.03 -24.76 -34.12
CA THR A 288 -10.20 -25.37 -33.52
C THR A 288 -11.41 -24.85 -34.28
N THR A 289 -11.95 -25.71 -35.14
CA THR A 289 -13.34 -25.64 -35.60
C THR A 289 -14.24 -25.89 -34.39
N ALA A 290 -14.31 -24.94 -33.46
CA ALA A 290 -15.29 -24.92 -32.40
C ALA A 290 -16.42 -24.00 -32.86
N THR A 291 -17.58 -24.59 -33.11
CA THR A 291 -18.85 -23.86 -33.27
C THR A 291 -19.10 -22.97 -32.06
N PRO A 292 -19.71 -21.78 -32.22
CA PRO A 292 -19.95 -20.85 -31.13
C PRO A 292 -20.87 -21.48 -30.08
N ASP A 293 -20.40 -21.56 -28.83
CA ASP A 293 -21.23 -21.91 -27.68
C ASP A 293 -22.08 -20.68 -27.30
N PRO A 294 -23.43 -20.78 -27.27
CA PRO A 294 -24.28 -19.62 -27.11
C PRO A 294 -24.64 -19.34 -25.64
N TYR A 295 -23.72 -19.34 -24.67
CA TYR A 295 -24.02 -18.82 -23.31
C TYR A 295 -22.76 -18.30 -22.58
N PRO A 296 -22.78 -17.08 -21.98
CA PRO A 296 -21.74 -16.64 -21.05
C PRO A 296 -21.96 -17.24 -19.64
N PRO A 297 -20.89 -17.48 -18.85
CA PRO A 297 -21.05 -17.88 -17.46
C PRO A 297 -21.48 -16.67 -16.61
N ASN A 298 -22.68 -16.78 -16.03
CA ASN A 298 -23.16 -15.90 -14.96
C ASN A 298 -22.24 -16.03 -13.73
N PHE A 299 -21.59 -14.95 -13.33
CA PHE A 299 -21.07 -14.79 -11.98
C PHE A 299 -22.24 -14.37 -11.07
N ASN A 300 -22.78 -15.32 -10.32
CA ASN A 300 -23.64 -15.05 -9.18
C ASN A 300 -23.26 -16.05 -8.09
N TYR A 301 -22.53 -15.60 -7.08
CA TYR A 301 -22.43 -16.25 -5.78
C TYR A 301 -22.69 -15.22 -4.69
N LEU A 302 -23.94 -15.19 -4.23
CA LEU A 302 -24.33 -14.82 -2.87
C LEU A 302 -24.61 -16.13 -2.13
N PRO A 303 -24.05 -16.39 -0.94
CA PRO A 303 -24.59 -17.41 -0.06
C PRO A 303 -25.70 -16.81 0.79
N THR A 304 -26.92 -17.28 0.56
CA THR A 304 -28.03 -17.22 1.52
C THR A 304 -27.67 -18.01 2.78
N VAL A 305 -27.65 -17.35 3.94
CA VAL A 305 -27.81 -18.00 5.24
C VAL A 305 -29.23 -17.71 5.74
N LEU A 306 -29.84 -18.79 6.20
CA LEU A 306 -31.25 -18.96 6.50
C LEU A 306 -31.69 -18.19 7.75
N ASP A 307 -32.88 -17.62 7.65
CA ASP A 307 -33.67 -17.07 8.73
C ASP A 307 -34.53 -18.20 9.32
N GLU A 308 -34.31 -18.60 10.57
CA GLU A 308 -35.28 -19.35 11.38
C GLU A 308 -35.42 -18.71 12.77
N LYS A 309 -36.61 -18.16 12.96
CA LYS A 309 -37.27 -17.63 14.17
C LYS A 309 -36.91 -18.32 15.51
N ASN A 310 -36.48 -17.52 16.48
CA ASN A 310 -37.19 -17.24 17.75
C ASN A 310 -36.49 -16.12 18.53
#